data_AF-A8F7T5-F1
#
_entry.id   AF-A8F7T5-F1
#
_cell.length_a   1.000
_cell.length_b   1.000
_cell.length_c   1.000
_cell.angle_alpha   90.00
_cell.angle_beta   90.00
_cell.angle_gamma   90.00
#
_symmetry.space_group_name_H-M   'P 1'
#
loop_
_entity.id
_entity.type
_entity.pdbx_description
1 polymer ?
#
loop_
_entity_poly.entity_id
_entity_poly.type
_entity_poly.pdbx_seq_one_letter_code
_entity_poly.pdbx_strand_id
1 'polypeptide(L)'
;MRHIDDFTIDYFHDSQEAMKLYETIQNLEKDLSITLKIGNNEYFGNINVAAYTVENENEFPSLTALIALHGESTINTLTEKGADFSETSLLGELSFIKNFSKHLATLIWLDSLEEDFALIELGNGVICITKYSDIKNINQEELAKKIVREYAKRHFGAERNYTVKVRTGSLIDF
;
A
#
# COMPACT_ATOMS: atom_id res chain seq x y z
N MET A 1 -2.94 2.99 17.88
CA MET A 1 -2.19 2.28 16.81
C MET A 1 -0.72 2.36 17.12
N ARG A 2 0.04 1.28 16.88
CA ARG A 2 1.46 1.17 17.21
C ARG A 2 2.22 0.64 16.00
N HIS A 3 3.28 1.34 15.60
CA HIS A 3 4.24 0.84 14.61
C HIS A 3 4.97 -0.38 15.17
N ILE A 4 5.10 -1.42 14.36
CA ILE A 4 5.76 -2.67 14.76
C ILE A 4 7.04 -2.93 13.96
N ASP A 5 7.09 -2.59 12.67
CA ASP A 5 8.23 -2.89 11.82
C ASP A 5 8.18 -2.17 10.47
N ASP A 6 9.35 -1.98 9.86
CA ASP A 6 9.52 -1.55 8.47
C ASP A 6 10.38 -2.58 7.73
N PHE A 7 9.83 -3.17 6.68
CA PHE A 7 10.51 -4.24 5.96
C PHE A 7 10.12 -4.30 4.50
N THR A 8 11.01 -4.89 3.71
CA THR A 8 10.78 -5.14 2.31
C THR A 8 10.51 -6.63 2.10
N ILE A 9 9.46 -6.95 1.34
CA ILE A 9 9.09 -8.32 0.97
C ILE A 9 9.44 -8.54 -0.49
N ASP A 10 10.37 -9.44 -0.78
CA ASP A 10 10.49 -10.06 -2.11
C ASP A 10 9.53 -11.25 -2.16
N TYR A 11 8.69 -11.34 -3.19
CA TYR A 11 7.79 -12.48 -3.36
C TYR A 11 7.97 -13.16 -4.72
N PHE A 12 7.73 -14.47 -4.74
CA PHE A 12 7.78 -15.28 -5.95
C PHE A 12 6.76 -16.43 -5.89
N HIS A 13 6.02 -16.62 -6.96
CA HIS A 13 5.11 -17.73 -7.16
C HIS A 13 5.80 -18.89 -7.88
N ASP A 14 5.83 -20.07 -7.28
CA ASP A 14 6.58 -21.24 -7.75
C ASP A 14 5.87 -22.01 -8.89
N SER A 15 5.45 -21.30 -9.93
CA SER A 15 4.82 -21.89 -11.12
C SER A 15 5.79 -21.94 -12.30
N GLN A 16 5.54 -22.86 -13.25
CA GLN A 16 6.34 -22.90 -14.47
C GLN A 16 6.22 -21.62 -15.29
N GLU A 17 5.04 -21.00 -15.29
CA GLU A 17 4.77 -19.74 -15.96
C GLU A 17 5.62 -18.60 -15.38
N ALA A 18 5.64 -18.49 -14.04
CA ALA A 18 6.47 -17.50 -13.34
C ALA A 18 7.97 -17.69 -13.64
N MET A 19 8.46 -18.94 -13.62
CA MET A 19 9.86 -19.25 -13.94
C MET A 19 10.20 -18.86 -15.38
N LYS A 20 9.37 -19.24 -16.36
CA LYS A 20 9.59 -18.90 -17.77
C LYS A 20 9.61 -17.39 -18.00
N LEU A 21 8.70 -16.65 -17.36
CA LEU A 21 8.67 -15.20 -17.45
C LEU A 21 9.95 -14.60 -16.87
N TYR A 22 10.36 -15.05 -15.68
CA TYR A 22 11.57 -14.59 -15.02
C TYR A 22 12.84 -14.86 -15.85
N GLU A 23 12.97 -16.06 -16.42
CA GLU A 23 14.06 -16.43 -17.33
C GLU A 23 14.06 -15.58 -18.61
N THR A 24 12.88 -15.32 -19.18
CA THR A 24 12.73 -14.48 -20.38
C THR A 24 13.23 -13.06 -20.12
N ILE A 25 12.88 -12.51 -18.96
CA ILE A 25 13.37 -11.21 -18.50
C ILE A 25 14.89 -11.20 -18.37
N GLN A 26 15.48 -12.21 -17.73
CA GLN A 26 16.92 -12.29 -17.53
C GLN A 26 17.68 -12.40 -18.86
N ASN A 27 17.14 -13.17 -19.81
CA ASN A 27 17.70 -13.26 -21.16
C ASN A 27 17.63 -11.91 -21.88
N LEU A 28 16.50 -11.19 -21.75
CA LEU A 28 16.34 -9.87 -22.36
C LEU A 28 17.32 -8.84 -21.79
N GLU A 29 17.53 -8.80 -20.47
CA GLU A 29 18.53 -7.93 -19.83
C GLU A 29 19.93 -8.19 -20.37
N LYS A 30 20.29 -9.48 -20.51
CA LYS A 30 21.58 -9.91 -21.02
C LYS A 30 21.78 -9.54 -22.49
N ASP A 31 20.78 -9.83 -23.33
CA ASP A 31 20.84 -9.58 -24.78
C ASP A 31 20.93 -8.08 -25.08
N LEU A 32 20.23 -7.26 -24.30
CA LEU A 32 20.25 -5.80 -24.46
C LEU A 32 21.37 -5.11 -23.70
N SER A 33 22.09 -5.82 -22.81
CA SER A 33 23.09 -5.24 -21.91
C SER A 33 22.56 -4.05 -21.10
N ILE A 34 21.31 -4.14 -20.64
CA ILE A 34 20.64 -3.15 -19.80
C ILE A 34 20.11 -3.81 -18.53
N THR A 35 20.01 -3.03 -17.46
CA THR A 35 19.27 -3.43 -16.26
C THR A 35 17.81 -3.02 -16.43
N LEU A 36 16.91 -4.00 -16.43
CA LEU A 36 15.47 -3.79 -16.47
C LEU A 36 14.93 -3.65 -15.05
N LYS A 37 14.17 -2.58 -14.81
CA LYS A 37 13.34 -2.46 -13.61
C LYS A 37 11.95 -2.95 -13.94
N ILE A 38 11.52 -4.00 -13.26
CA ILE A 38 10.20 -4.59 -13.45
C ILE A 38 9.33 -4.24 -12.25
N GLY A 39 8.16 -3.68 -12.55
CA GLY A 39 7.14 -3.46 -11.54
C GLY A 39 6.58 -4.78 -11.01
N ASN A 40 5.94 -4.69 -9.85
CA ASN A 40 5.24 -5.81 -9.25
C ASN A 40 4.22 -6.41 -10.22
N ASN A 41 4.12 -7.74 -10.24
CA ASN A 41 3.16 -8.48 -11.06
C ASN A 41 2.59 -9.68 -10.29
N GLU A 42 1.63 -10.41 -10.87
CA GLU A 42 0.98 -11.54 -10.19
C GLU A 42 1.93 -12.67 -9.75
N TYR A 43 3.13 -12.76 -10.32
CA TYR A 43 4.09 -13.84 -10.07
C TYR A 43 5.19 -13.44 -9.11
N PHE A 44 5.77 -12.26 -9.28
CA PHE A 44 6.89 -11.81 -8.45
C PHE A 44 6.97 -10.29 -8.36
N GLY A 45 7.64 -9.83 -7.31
CA GLY A 45 7.82 -8.41 -7.07
C GLY A 45 8.47 -8.12 -5.73
N ASN A 46 8.46 -6.84 -5.40
CA ASN A 46 9.04 -6.28 -4.20
C ASN A 46 8.08 -5.26 -3.57
N ILE A 47 7.76 -5.42 -2.29
CA ILE A 47 6.84 -4.55 -1.57
C ILE A 47 7.55 -3.95 -0.36
N ASN A 48 7.60 -2.63 -0.25
CA ASN A 48 8.02 -1.96 0.97
C ASN A 48 6.83 -1.84 1.91
N VAL A 49 6.98 -2.28 3.15
CA VAL A 49 5.91 -2.35 4.13
C VAL A 49 6.27 -1.53 5.35
N ALA A 50 5.37 -0.66 5.78
CA ALA A 50 5.33 -0.16 7.15
C ALA A 50 4.16 -0.84 7.88
N ALA A 51 4.46 -1.63 8.91
CA ALA A 51 3.47 -2.45 9.60
C ALA A 51 3.05 -1.82 10.93
N TYR A 52 1.75 -1.80 11.18
CA TYR A 52 1.13 -1.24 12.38
C TYR A 52 0.13 -2.21 12.99
N THR A 53 0.01 -2.15 14.30
CA THR A 53 -0.98 -2.88 15.08
C THR A 53 -1.97 -1.95 15.76
N VAL A 54 -3.18 -2.45 15.90
CA VAL A 54 -4.22 -1.86 16.74
C VAL A 54 -4.46 -2.82 17.91
N GLU A 55 -4.39 -2.31 19.13
CA GLU A 55 -4.73 -3.10 20.32
C GLU A 55 -6.18 -3.60 20.24
N ASN A 56 -6.50 -4.72 20.88
CA ASN A 56 -7.78 -5.40 20.68
C ASN A 56 -8.98 -4.58 21.17
N GLU A 57 -8.79 -3.83 22.25
CA GLU A 57 -9.80 -2.94 22.83
C GLU A 57 -10.06 -1.67 22.01
N ASN A 58 -9.16 -1.32 21.08
CA ASN A 58 -9.31 -0.14 20.25
C ASN A 58 -10.07 -0.47 18.96
N GLU A 59 -10.92 0.45 18.51
CA GLU A 59 -11.63 0.31 17.24
C GLU A 59 -10.63 0.24 16.07
N PHE A 60 -10.89 -0.66 15.11
CA PHE A 60 -10.09 -0.72 13.89
C PHE A 60 -10.38 0.52 13.03
N PRO A 61 -9.37 1.13 12.39
CA PRO A 61 -9.64 2.23 11.47
C PRO A 61 -10.62 1.80 10.38
N SER A 62 -11.72 2.53 10.24
CA SER A 62 -12.76 2.25 9.24
C SER A 62 -12.61 3.08 7.96
N LEU A 63 -11.74 4.11 7.99
CA LEU A 63 -11.52 5.03 6.89
C LEU A 63 -10.04 5.41 6.79
N THR A 64 -9.59 5.60 5.56
CA THR A 64 -8.29 6.17 5.24
C THR A 64 -8.46 7.37 4.35
N ALA A 65 -7.80 8.48 4.69
CA ALA A 65 -7.92 9.75 3.98
C ALA A 65 -6.54 10.32 3.66
N LEU A 66 -6.34 10.74 2.41
CA LEU A 66 -5.21 11.57 2.02
C LEU A 66 -5.67 13.02 1.92
N ILE A 67 -5.02 13.91 2.68
CA ILE A 67 -5.37 15.32 2.75
C ILE A 67 -4.14 16.15 2.42
N ALA A 68 -4.27 17.06 1.47
CA ALA A 68 -3.28 18.11 1.22
C ALA A 68 -3.68 19.38 1.95
N LEU A 69 -2.74 19.94 2.73
CA LEU A 69 -2.85 21.28 3.27
C LEU A 69 -2.23 22.27 2.28
N HIS A 70 -2.92 23.36 2.01
CA HIS A 70 -2.49 24.37 1.05
C HIS A 70 -2.14 25.68 1.76
N GLY A 71 -1.05 26.30 1.32
CA GLY A 71 -0.87 27.74 1.51
C GLY A 71 -1.79 28.51 0.54
N GLU A 72 -2.06 29.78 0.85
CA GLU A 72 -2.91 30.65 0.00
C GLU A 72 -2.45 30.68 -1.47
N SER A 73 -1.13 30.64 -1.72
CA SER A 73 -0.54 30.64 -3.07
C SER A 73 -0.88 29.38 -3.89
N THR A 74 -0.96 28.22 -3.24
CA THR A 74 -1.29 26.94 -3.90
C THR A 74 -2.75 26.90 -4.31
N ILE A 75 -3.66 27.48 -3.51
CA ILE A 75 -5.09 27.57 -3.86
C ILE A 75 -5.32 28.46 -5.07
N ASN A 76 -4.65 29.61 -5.15
CA ASN A 76 -4.76 30.48 -6.33
C ASN A 76 -4.36 29.72 -7.60
N THR A 77 -3.27 28.94 -7.52
CA THR A 77 -2.80 28.11 -8.64
C THR A 77 -3.78 26.99 -9.01
N LEU A 78 -4.37 26.30 -8.02
CA LEU A 78 -5.37 25.25 -8.27
C LEU A 78 -6.67 25.80 -8.84
N THR A 79 -7.08 26.99 -8.40
CA THR A 79 -8.27 27.69 -8.92
C THR A 79 -8.07 28.12 -10.37
N GLU A 80 -6.86 28.57 -10.72
CA GLU A 80 -6.49 28.97 -12.09
C GLU A 80 -6.34 27.78 -13.04
N LYS A 81 -5.86 26.63 -12.55
CA LYS A 81 -5.49 25.48 -13.40
C LYS A 81 -6.48 24.31 -13.38
N GLY A 82 -7.41 24.30 -12.43
CA GLY A 82 -8.33 23.19 -12.19
C GLY A 82 -7.68 22.06 -11.40
N ALA A 83 -8.48 21.40 -10.56
CA ALA A 83 -8.13 20.16 -9.88
C ALA A 83 -9.04 19.03 -10.38
N ASP A 84 -8.46 17.90 -10.73
CA ASP A 84 -9.16 16.73 -11.24
C ASP A 84 -9.47 15.79 -10.06
N PHE A 85 -10.75 15.61 -9.74
CA PHE A 85 -11.20 14.71 -8.67
C PHE A 85 -12.05 13.60 -9.30
N SER A 86 -11.52 12.39 -9.30
CA SER A 86 -12.24 11.20 -9.75
C SER A 86 -13.23 10.72 -8.68
N GLU A 87 -14.51 10.79 -9.03
CA GLU A 87 -15.70 10.17 -8.42
C GLU A 87 -16.22 10.69 -7.06
N THR A 88 -17.54 10.88 -6.99
CA THR A 88 -18.24 11.74 -6.02
C THR A 88 -19.29 10.99 -5.22
N SER A 89 -19.16 11.01 -3.89
CA SER A 89 -20.26 10.91 -2.92
C SER A 89 -20.32 12.19 -2.08
N LEU A 90 -21.46 12.51 -1.45
CA LEU A 90 -21.65 13.77 -0.69
C LEU A 90 -20.79 13.83 0.58
N LEU A 91 -19.59 14.40 0.45
CA LEU A 91 -18.60 14.62 1.52
C LEU A 91 -19.11 15.48 2.70
N GLY A 92 -20.13 16.32 2.50
CA GLY A 92 -20.60 17.31 3.48
C GLY A 92 -21.21 16.74 4.77
N GLU A 93 -21.50 15.44 4.83
CA GLU A 93 -22.17 14.80 5.97
C GLU A 93 -21.18 14.25 7.00
N LEU A 94 -19.90 14.07 6.64
CA LEU A 94 -18.89 13.51 7.53
C LEU A 94 -18.41 14.58 8.55
N SER A 95 -18.54 14.27 9.84
CA SER A 95 -18.19 15.20 10.93
C SER A 95 -16.73 15.65 10.90
N PHE A 96 -15.80 14.79 10.43
CA PHE A 96 -14.40 15.16 10.27
C PHE A 96 -14.18 16.21 9.17
N ILE A 97 -14.96 16.18 8.08
CA ILE A 97 -14.85 17.16 6.99
C ILE A 97 -15.27 18.55 7.46
N LYS A 98 -16.25 18.64 8.38
CA LYS A 98 -16.59 19.91 9.04
C LYS A 98 -15.41 20.51 9.81
N ASN A 99 -14.52 19.70 10.36
CA ASN A 99 -13.30 20.20 11.02
C ASN A 99 -12.27 20.71 9.99
N PHE A 100 -12.17 20.09 8.81
CA PHE A 100 -11.31 20.56 7.72
C PHE A 100 -11.83 21.82 7.03
N SER A 101 -13.14 22.10 7.06
CA SER A 101 -13.73 23.30 6.45
C SER A 101 -13.17 24.64 6.97
N LYS A 102 -12.49 24.61 8.12
CA LYS A 102 -11.83 25.78 8.73
C LYS A 102 -10.38 25.96 8.27
N HIS A 103 -9.87 25.06 7.45
CA HIS A 103 -8.50 25.03 6.98
C HIS A 103 -8.48 25.01 5.45
N LEU A 104 -7.46 25.65 4.86
CA LEU A 104 -7.21 25.59 3.42
C LEU A 104 -6.64 24.21 3.09
N ALA A 105 -7.53 23.25 2.86
CA ALA A 105 -7.18 21.85 2.68
C ALA A 105 -8.04 21.20 1.60
N THR A 106 -7.46 20.25 0.89
CA THR A 106 -8.13 19.41 -0.10
C THR A 106 -8.09 17.97 0.36
N LEU A 107 -9.25 17.31 0.38
CA LEU A 107 -9.30 15.85 0.46
C LEU A 107 -8.96 15.30 -0.93
N ILE A 108 -7.84 14.59 -1.02
CA ILE A 108 -7.36 14.00 -2.28
C ILE A 108 -7.99 12.63 -2.48
N TRP A 109 -8.09 11.84 -1.41
CA TRP A 109 -8.56 10.46 -1.48
C TRP A 109 -9.20 10.06 -0.16
N LEU A 110 -10.25 9.26 -0.22
CA LEU A 110 -10.94 8.68 0.92
C LEU A 110 -11.39 7.28 0.55
N ASP A 111 -11.07 6.31 1.38
CA ASP A 111 -11.44 4.92 1.18
C ASP A 111 -11.89 4.28 2.48
N SER A 112 -12.78 3.29 2.36
CA SER A 112 -13.30 2.50 3.47
C SER A 112 -12.42 1.28 3.71
N LEU A 113 -12.12 1.04 4.99
CA LEU A 113 -11.44 -0.17 5.43
C LEU A 113 -12.50 -1.12 5.99
N GLU A 114 -12.80 -2.18 5.23
CA GLU A 114 -13.88 -3.11 5.57
C GLU A 114 -13.43 -4.31 6.42
N GLU A 115 -12.13 -4.46 6.72
CA GLU A 115 -11.57 -5.68 7.34
C GLU A 115 -10.54 -5.37 8.44
N ASP A 116 -10.39 -6.25 9.42
CA ASP A 116 -9.35 -6.22 10.49
C ASP A 116 -7.90 -6.41 9.96
N PHE A 117 -7.74 -6.35 8.63
CA PHE A 117 -6.48 -6.35 7.91
C PHE A 117 -6.58 -5.38 6.73
N ALA A 118 -5.88 -4.25 6.82
CA ALA A 118 -5.89 -3.21 5.80
C ALA A 118 -4.51 -3.04 5.18
N LEU A 119 -4.49 -2.98 3.84
CA LEU A 119 -3.35 -2.52 3.06
C LEU A 119 -3.69 -1.17 2.44
N ILE A 120 -2.90 -0.15 2.78
CA ILE A 120 -3.03 1.22 2.25
C ILE A 120 -1.82 1.49 1.39
N GLU A 121 -2.04 1.83 0.13
CA GLU A 121 -0.96 2.09 -0.81
C GLU A 121 -0.47 3.54 -0.74
N LEU A 122 0.85 3.71 -0.67
CA LEU A 122 1.51 5.00 -0.67
C LEU A 122 2.69 4.98 -1.64
N GLY A 123 2.46 5.38 -2.90
CA GLY A 123 3.48 5.42 -3.93
C GLY A 123 4.18 4.06 -4.12
N ASN A 124 5.42 3.94 -3.63
CA ASN A 124 6.26 2.73 -3.78
C ASN A 124 6.21 1.77 -2.56
N GLY A 125 5.29 1.98 -1.62
CA GLY A 125 5.13 1.15 -0.43
C GLY A 125 3.68 0.98 -0.01
N VAL A 126 3.48 0.11 0.99
CA VAL A 126 2.18 -0.17 1.60
C VAL A 126 2.26 -0.01 3.11
N ILE A 127 1.23 0.58 3.69
CA ILE A 127 0.98 0.51 5.14
C ILE A 127 0.09 -0.70 5.38
N CYS A 128 0.56 -1.62 6.20
CA CYS A 128 -0.23 -2.74 6.69
C CYS A 128 -0.74 -2.42 8.09
N ILE A 129 -2.06 -2.42 8.28
CA ILE A 129 -2.70 -2.26 9.60
C ILE A 129 -3.44 -3.55 9.94
N THR A 130 -3.23 -4.08 11.14
CA THR A 130 -3.90 -5.30 11.59
C THR A 130 -4.15 -5.28 13.10
N LYS A 131 -5.06 -6.12 13.60
CA LYS A 131 -5.25 -6.30 15.05
C LYS A 131 -4.06 -7.05 15.65
N TYR A 132 -3.64 -6.64 16.85
CA TYR A 132 -2.56 -7.33 17.56
C TYR A 132 -2.89 -8.81 17.81
N SER A 133 -4.15 -9.13 18.11
CA SER A 133 -4.60 -10.52 18.29
C SER A 133 -4.35 -11.43 17.10
N ASP A 134 -4.37 -10.90 15.87
CA ASP A 134 -4.21 -11.68 14.63
C ASP A 134 -2.76 -12.01 14.30
N ILE A 135 -1.83 -11.26 14.90
CA ILE A 135 -0.40 -11.40 14.60
C ILE A 135 0.48 -11.73 15.82
N LYS A 136 -0.06 -11.69 17.04
CA LYS A 136 0.73 -11.95 18.28
C LYS A 136 1.45 -13.31 18.31
N ASN A 137 1.00 -14.27 17.50
CA ASN A 137 1.51 -15.64 17.45
C ASN A 137 2.17 -15.99 16.11
N ILE A 138 2.34 -15.02 15.20
CA ILE A 138 2.97 -15.25 13.91
C ILE A 138 4.30 -14.51 13.83
N ASN A 139 5.23 -15.03 13.04
CA ASN A 139 6.50 -14.36 12.77
C ASN A 139 6.40 -13.39 11.58
N GLN A 140 7.48 -12.64 11.35
CA GLN A 140 7.58 -11.65 10.28
C GLN A 140 7.37 -12.25 8.87
N GLU A 141 7.85 -13.47 8.62
CA GLU A 141 7.68 -14.15 7.33
C GLU A 141 6.21 -14.55 7.10
N GLU A 142 5.52 -15.00 8.14
CA GLU A 142 4.09 -15.33 8.08
C GLU A 142 3.24 -14.08 7.85
N LEU A 143 3.58 -12.97 8.49
CA LEU A 143 2.95 -11.67 8.22
C LEU A 143 3.21 -11.24 6.76
N ALA A 144 4.44 -11.36 6.27
CA ALA A 144 4.80 -11.04 4.89
C ALA A 144 3.99 -11.87 3.88
N LYS A 145 3.78 -13.18 4.13
CA LYS A 145 2.93 -14.02 3.28
C LYS A 145 1.48 -13.54 3.26
N LYS A 146 0.92 -13.13 4.41
CA LYS A 146 -0.43 -12.55 4.47
C LYS A 146 -0.52 -11.27 3.64
N ILE A 147 0.42 -10.35 3.81
CA ILE A 147 0.49 -9.09 3.06
C ILE A 147 0.54 -9.34 1.55
N VAL A 148 1.44 -10.23 1.10
CA VAL A 148 1.59 -10.52 -0.34
C VAL A 148 0.33 -11.14 -0.93
N ARG A 149 -0.36 -12.02 -0.21
CA ARG A 149 -1.63 -12.61 -0.69
C ARG A 149 -2.70 -11.55 -0.88
N GLU A 150 -2.88 -10.68 0.10
CA GLU A 150 -3.87 -9.60 0.00
C GLU A 150 -3.50 -8.59 -1.10
N TYR A 151 -2.23 -8.23 -1.21
CA TYR A 151 -1.72 -7.38 -2.28
C TYR A 151 -1.99 -7.99 -3.66
N ALA A 152 -1.60 -9.25 -3.87
CA ALA A 152 -1.76 -9.91 -5.17
C ALA A 152 -3.23 -10.12 -5.55
N LYS A 153 -4.09 -10.41 -4.57
CA LYS A 153 -5.53 -10.50 -4.77
C LYS A 153 -6.14 -9.17 -5.20
N ARG A 154 -5.82 -8.07 -4.50
CA ARG A 154 -6.35 -6.73 -4.79
C ARG A 154 -5.89 -6.21 -6.16
N HIS A 155 -4.61 -6.39 -6.50
CA HIS A 155 -4.03 -5.80 -7.72
C HIS A 155 -4.19 -6.66 -8.97
N PHE A 156 -4.17 -7.98 -8.83
CA PHE A 156 -4.09 -8.89 -9.97
C PHE A 156 -5.21 -9.93 -9.97
N GLY A 157 -6.09 -9.94 -8.96
CA GLY A 157 -7.08 -11.00 -8.78
C GLY A 157 -6.44 -12.38 -8.51
N ALA A 158 -5.18 -12.41 -8.08
CA ALA A 158 -4.41 -13.63 -7.95
C ALA A 158 -4.47 -14.19 -6.52
N GLU A 159 -5.13 -15.34 -6.36
CA GLU A 159 -5.18 -16.08 -5.09
C GLU A 159 -4.18 -17.25 -5.12
N ARG A 160 -2.91 -16.93 -4.90
CA ARG A 160 -1.79 -17.89 -5.01
C ARG A 160 -0.99 -18.02 -3.72
N ASN A 161 -0.22 -19.09 -3.62
CA ASN A 161 0.82 -19.23 -2.60
C ASN A 161 2.14 -18.67 -3.12
N TYR A 162 2.79 -17.86 -2.28
CA TYR A 162 4.05 -17.21 -2.58
C TYR A 162 5.13 -17.65 -1.60
N THR A 163 6.32 -17.90 -2.14
CA THR A 163 7.55 -17.88 -1.37
C THR A 163 7.92 -16.43 -1.14
N VAL A 164 8.28 -16.08 0.09
CA VAL A 164 8.67 -14.71 0.46
C VAL A 164 10.07 -14.70 1.06
N LYS A 165 10.79 -13.62 0.82
CA LYS A 165 12.03 -13.29 1.52
C LYS A 165 11.90 -11.90 2.10
N VAL A 166 12.05 -11.80 3.41
CA VAL A 166 11.98 -10.52 4.12
C VAL A 166 13.38 -9.93 4.24
N ARG A 167 13.51 -8.64 3.91
CA ARG A 167 14.73 -7.84 4.11
C ARG A 167 14.41 -6.70 5.06
N THR A 168 15.18 -6.62 6.15
CA THR A 168 15.12 -5.49 7.08
C THR A 168 15.92 -4.31 6.54
N GLY A 169 15.29 -3.15 6.46
CA GLY A 169 15.88 -1.93 5.93
C GLY A 169 14.80 -1.00 5.38
N SER A 170 14.69 0.21 5.94
CA SER A 170 13.78 1.24 5.46
C SER A 170 14.23 1.75 4.08
N LEU A 171 13.30 1.78 3.13
CA LEU A 171 13.36 2.62 1.92
C LEU A 171 12.35 3.79 2.00
N ILE A 172 11.64 3.94 3.12
CA ILE A 172 10.66 5.00 3.30
C ILE A 172 11.35 6.14 4.03
N ASP A 173 12.09 6.95 3.26
CA ASP A 173 12.45 8.30 3.69
C ASP A 173 11.19 9.17 3.56
N PHE A 174 10.72 9.73 4.68
CA PHE A 174 9.65 10.74 4.72
C PHE A 174 10.16 12.11 4.27
#